data_AF-A0A158HSR2-F1
#
_entry.id   AF-A0A158HSR2-F1
#
_cell.length_a   1.000
_cell.length_b   1.000
_cell.length_c   1.000
_cell.angle_alpha   90.00
_cell.angle_beta   90.00
_cell.angle_gamma   90.00
#
_symmetry.space_group_name_H-M   'P 1'
#
loop_
_entity.id
_entity.type
_entity.pdbx_description
1 polymer ?
#
loop_
_entity_poly.entity_id
_entity_poly.type
_entity_poly.pdbx_seq_one_letter_code
_entity_poly.pdbx_strand_id
1 'polypeptide(L)' 'MEHQTFNGLILPTDEEEEAINRGIALDPDTWELSDEEFKELKPYSVWILENPNGTEPPTAA' A
#
# COMPACT_ATOMS: atom_id res chain seq x y z
N MET A 1 -8.39 -22.37 11.37
CA MET A 1 -7.20 -21.80 10.71
C MET A 1 -6.44 -21.04 11.77
N GLU A 2 -5.13 -21.23 11.87
CA GLU A 2 -4.32 -20.53 12.88
C GLU A 2 -3.67 -19.32 12.22
N HIS A 3 -3.81 -18.15 12.87
CA HIS A 3 -3.15 -16.93 12.43
C HIS A 3 -1.67 -16.94 12.80
N GLN A 4 -0.83 -16.48 11.88
CA GLN A 4 0.58 -16.22 12.16
C GLN A 4 0.73 -14.85 12.82
N THR A 5 1.83 -14.64 13.55
CA THR A 5 2.17 -13.32 14.10
C THR A 5 3.50 -12.83 13.58
N PHE A 6 3.59 -11.54 13.26
CA PHE A 6 4.82 -10.87 12.83
C PHE A 6 4.93 -9.52 13.54
N ASN A 7 6.01 -9.33 14.33
CA ASN A 7 6.22 -8.11 15.14
C ASN A 7 5.02 -7.72 16.03
N GLY A 8 4.30 -8.71 16.58
CA GLY A 8 3.10 -8.48 17.40
C GLY A 8 1.83 -8.18 16.59
N LEU A 9 1.91 -8.14 15.26
CA LEU A 9 0.75 -8.05 14.37
C LEU A 9 0.24 -9.46 14.04
N ILE A 10 -1.06 -9.59 13.93
CA ILE A 10 -1.73 -10.82 13.47
C ILE A 10 -1.79 -10.73 11.94
N LEU A 11 -1.17 -11.70 11.25
CA LEU A 11 -1.24 -11.80 9.80
C LEU A 11 -2.55 -12.46 9.39
N PRO A 12 -3.18 -12.03 8.28
CA PRO A 12 -4.32 -12.74 7.71
C PRO A 12 -4.00 -14.22 7.47
N THR A 13 -4.99 -15.06 7.67
CA THR A 13 -4.99 -16.41 7.10
C THR A 13 -5.15 -16.34 5.59
N ASP A 14 -4.83 -17.42 4.86
CA ASP A 14 -4.98 -17.47 3.41
C ASP A 14 -6.41 -17.15 2.94
N GLU A 15 -7.44 -17.58 3.70
CA GLU A 15 -8.84 -17.28 3.39
C GLU A 15 -9.17 -15.78 3.58
N GLU A 16 -8.65 -15.17 4.64
CA GLU A 16 -8.84 -13.74 4.90
C GLU A 16 -8.07 -12.89 3.89
N GLU A 17 -6.85 -13.28 3.54
CA GLU A 17 -6.04 -12.66 2.48
C GLU A 17 -6.79 -12.70 1.13
N GLU A 18 -7.38 -13.85 0.77
CA GLU A 18 -8.20 -13.94 -0.44
C GLU A 18 -9.45 -13.06 -0.35
N ALA A 19 -10.12 -13.00 0.80
CA ALA A 19 -11.27 -12.14 1.01
C ALA A 19 -10.95 -10.64 0.89
N ILE A 20 -9.80 -10.22 1.43
CA ILE A 20 -9.29 -8.84 1.30
C ILE A 20 -9.02 -8.52 -0.17
N ASN A 21 -8.27 -9.37 -0.88
CA ASN A 21 -7.94 -9.17 -2.28
C ASN A 21 -9.19 -9.13 -3.18
N ARG A 22 -10.20 -9.96 -2.91
CA ARG A 22 -11.51 -9.85 -3.59
C ARG A 22 -12.21 -8.53 -3.31
N GLY A 23 -12.16 -8.04 -2.08
CA GLY A 23 -12.74 -6.75 -1.70
C GLY A 23 -12.11 -5.59 -2.47
N ILE A 24 -10.77 -5.56 -2.55
CA ILE A 24 -10.00 -4.58 -3.31
C ILE A 24 -10.39 -4.62 -4.79
N ALA A 25 -10.42 -5.81 -5.39
CA ALA A 25 -10.77 -5.98 -6.80
C ALA A 25 -12.21 -5.58 -7.16
N LEU A 26 -13.13 -5.56 -6.18
CA LEU A 26 -14.52 -5.15 -6.37
C LEU A 26 -14.72 -3.64 -6.22
N ASP A 27 -13.73 -2.90 -5.72
CA ASP A 27 -13.81 -1.45 -5.58
C ASP A 27 -13.54 -0.77 -6.94
N PRO A 28 -14.56 -0.17 -7.58
CA PRO A 28 -14.40 0.46 -8.90
C PRO A 28 -13.50 1.71 -8.86
N ASP A 29 -13.28 2.30 -7.68
CA ASP A 29 -12.40 3.45 -7.49
C ASP A 29 -10.96 3.03 -7.18
N THR A 30 -10.69 1.73 -7.00
CA THR A 30 -9.34 1.20 -6.84
C THR A 30 -8.67 1.00 -8.20
N TRP A 31 -7.63 1.81 -8.47
CA TRP A 31 -6.74 1.61 -9.60
C TRP A 31 -5.56 0.72 -9.21
N GLU A 32 -5.57 -0.53 -9.65
CA GLU A 32 -4.45 -1.46 -9.49
C GLU A 32 -3.38 -1.15 -10.55
N LEU A 33 -2.14 -0.91 -10.10
CA LEU A 33 -1.02 -0.62 -11.00
C LEU A 33 -0.46 -1.91 -11.59
N SER A 34 -0.32 -1.95 -12.90
CA SER A 34 0.45 -3.00 -13.56
C SER A 34 1.95 -2.89 -13.27
N ASP A 35 2.69 -3.98 -13.47
CA ASP A 35 4.15 -4.00 -13.34
C ASP A 35 4.83 -2.97 -14.27
N GLU A 36 4.26 -2.74 -15.46
CA GLU A 36 4.75 -1.74 -16.40
C GLU A 36 4.53 -0.32 -15.88
N GLU A 37 3.33 0.01 -15.39
CA GLU A 37 3.02 1.33 -14.80
C GLU A 37 3.86 1.58 -13.55
N PHE A 38 4.08 0.56 -12.73
CA PHE A 38 4.91 0.66 -11.53
C PHE A 38 6.36 1.04 -11.86
N LYS A 39 6.92 0.54 -12.98
CA LYS A 39 8.28 0.89 -13.43
C LYS A 39 8.40 2.34 -13.89
N GLU A 40 7.30 2.95 -14.32
CA GLU A 40 7.26 4.36 -14.73
C GLU A 40 7.15 5.31 -13.54
N LEU A 41 6.77 4.81 -12.36
CA LEU A 41 6.70 5.62 -11.16
C LEU A 41 8.07 6.14 -10.73
N LYS A 42 8.06 7.35 -10.17
CA LYS A 42 9.26 7.94 -9.59
C LYS A 42 9.62 7.20 -8.29
N PRO A 43 10.86 6.70 -8.13
CA PRO A 43 11.27 6.10 -6.87
C PRO A 43 11.12 7.10 -5.71
N TYR A 44 10.54 6.64 -4.60
CA TYR A 44 10.24 7.50 -3.45
C TYR A 44 11.50 8.22 -2.90
N SER A 45 12.65 7.53 -2.87
CA SER A 45 13.92 8.11 -2.44
C SER A 45 14.34 9.31 -3.30
N VAL A 46 14.07 9.27 -4.61
CA VAL A 46 14.36 10.39 -5.51
C VAL A 46 13.38 11.53 -5.27
N TRP A 47 12.09 11.22 -5.08
CA TRP A 47 11.08 12.23 -4.78
C TRP A 47 11.38 13.01 -3.49
N ILE A 48 11.82 12.32 -2.41
CA ILE A 48 12.21 12.95 -1.14
C ILE A 48 13.40 13.90 -1.30
N LEU A 49 14.41 13.52 -2.08
CA LEU A 49 15.57 14.38 -2.32
C LEU A 49 15.19 15.67 -3.05
N GLU A 50 14.19 15.62 -3.93
CA GLU A 50 13.67 16.78 -4.64
C GLU A 50 12.66 17.59 -3.82
N ASN A 51 11.97 16.95 -2.87
CA ASN A 51 10.94 17.55 -2.02
C ASN A 51 11.30 17.36 -0.54
N PRO A 52 12.32 18.07 -0.02
CA PRO A 52 12.85 17.85 1.32
C PRO A 52 11.84 18.12 2.44
N ASN A 53 10.81 18.93 2.18
CA ASN A 53 9.71 19.21 3.11
C ASN A 53 8.44 18.40 2.79
N GLY A 54 8.49 17.49 1.81
CA GLY A 54 7.33 16.76 1.30
C GLY A 54 6.73 15.76 2.29
N THR A 55 7.41 15.48 3.40
CA THR A 55 6.91 14.64 4.49
C THR A 55 6.29 15.42 5.63
N GLU A 56 6.33 16.76 5.60
CA GLU A 56 5.64 17.56 6.61
C GLU A 56 4.13 17.32 6.44
N PRO A 57 3.42 16.78 7.46
CA PRO A 57 1.98 16.68 7.39
C PRO A 57 1.41 18.08 7.18
N PRO A 58 0.34 18.25 6.37
CA PRO A 58 -0.27 19.55 6.20
C PRO A 58 -0.64 20.08 7.59
N THR A 59 -0.11 21.25 7.94
CA THR A 59 -0.52 21.94 9.16
C THR A 59 -1.98 22.32 8.97
N ALA A 60 -2.87 21.81 9.83
CA ALA A 60 -4.26 22.24 9.83
C ALA A 60 -4.28 23.76 10.06
N ALA A 61 -4.84 24.49 9.10
CA ALA A 61 -4.99 25.95 9.13
C ALA A 61 -6.11 26.39 10.08
#